data_AF-A0A0R0G671-F1
#
_entry.id   AF-A0A0R0G671-F1
#
_cell.length_a   1.000
_cell.length_b   1.000
_cell.length_c   1.000
_cell.angle_alpha   90.00
_cell.angle_beta   90.00
_cell.angle_gamma   90.00
#
_symmetry.space_group_name_H-M   'P 1'
#
loop_
_entity.id
_entity.type
_entity.pdbx_description
1 polymer ?
#
loop_
_entity_poly.entity_id
_entity_poly.type
_entity_poly.pdbx_seq_one_letter_code
_entity_poly.pdbx_strand_id
1 'polypeptide(L)'
;MTSSSVNVILHYNGAIIKTKHGSTFVSDSPKVIQLDNKMSLHALKQAIGNKICLPNGKVVNDIYFQLPVSFVGNYGQYRAYILHDDADVMTMFSMFKQVSNLTCLKLYITTTNTPT
;
A
#
# COMPACT_ATOMS: atom_id res chain seq x y z
N MET A 1 -10.95 -22.33 6.06
CA MET A 1 -10.27 -21.69 4.93
C MET A 1 -9.59 -20.43 5.43
N THR A 2 -8.25 -20.34 5.40
CA THR A 2 -7.57 -19.07 5.68
C THR A 2 -7.86 -18.11 4.53
N SER A 3 -8.57 -17.01 4.80
CA SER A 3 -8.82 -16.01 3.76
C SER A 3 -7.48 -15.50 3.21
N SER A 4 -7.29 -15.56 1.89
CA SER A 4 -6.12 -14.95 1.24
C SER A 4 -6.28 -13.44 1.07
N SER A 5 -7.46 -12.88 1.37
CA SER A 5 -7.75 -11.46 1.17
C SER A 5 -7.22 -10.60 2.32
N VAL A 6 -6.57 -9.49 1.98
CA VAL A 6 -6.17 -8.42 2.90
C VAL A 6 -6.94 -7.15 2.53
N ASN A 7 -7.51 -6.48 3.54
CA ASN A 7 -8.11 -5.16 3.35
C ASN A 7 -7.00 -4.13 3.19
N VAL A 8 -7.09 -3.33 2.13
CA VAL A 8 -6.08 -2.34 1.76
C VAL A 8 -6.72 -0.99 1.54
N ILE A 9 -6.17 0.05 2.17
CA ILE A 9 -6.52 1.45 1.92
C ILE A 9 -5.52 2.01 0.92
N LEU A 10 -6.01 2.42 -0.24
CA LEU A 10 -5.24 3.04 -1.31
C LEU A 10 -5.32 4.56 -1.20
N HIS A 11 -4.17 5.20 -1.01
CA HIS A 11 -3.98 6.64 -1.17
C HIS A 11 -3.33 6.91 -2.53
N TYR A 12 -3.88 7.86 -3.27
CA TYR A 12 -3.39 8.28 -4.60
C TYR A 12 -3.77 9.75 -4.80
N ASN A 13 -3.10 10.44 -5.74
CA ASN A 13 -3.24 11.90 -5.93
C ASN A 13 -3.08 12.68 -4.61
N GLY A 14 -2.04 12.34 -3.86
CA GLY A 14 -1.84 12.84 -2.52
C GLY A 14 -0.37 13.01 -2.19
N ALA A 15 0.00 12.74 -0.94
CA ALA A 15 1.38 12.83 -0.49
C ALA A 15 1.70 11.83 0.61
N ILE A 16 2.98 11.51 0.71
CA ILE A 16 3.58 10.92 1.91
C ILE A 16 4.06 12.09 2.78
N ILE A 17 3.54 12.19 4.00
CA ILE A 17 3.91 13.25 4.94
C ILE A 17 4.59 12.67 6.18
N LYS A 18 5.47 13.47 6.78
CA LYS A 18 6.12 13.14 8.05
C LYS A 18 5.33 13.73 9.22
N THR A 19 5.17 12.95 10.27
CA THR A 19 4.47 13.32 11.50
C THR A 19 5.32 12.94 12.70
N LYS A 20 4.88 13.31 13.91
CA LYS A 20 5.49 12.84 15.18
C LYS A 20 5.47 11.31 15.36
N HIS A 21 4.66 10.60 14.57
CA HIS A 21 4.51 9.14 14.58
C HIS A 21 5.17 8.49 13.34
N GLY A 22 6.06 9.22 12.66
CA GLY A 22 6.71 8.76 11.45
C GLY A 22 5.94 9.14 10.18
N SER A 23 6.02 8.31 9.14
CA SER A 23 5.46 8.61 7.81
C SER A 23 4.02 8.13 7.71
N THR A 24 3.12 8.95 7.13
CA THR A 24 1.74 8.57 6.80
C THR A 24 1.34 9.07 5.42
N PHE A 25 0.25 8.52 4.90
CA PHE A 25 -0.30 8.86 3.59
C PHE A 25 -1.54 9.73 3.74
N VAL A 26 -1.64 10.75 2.89
CA VAL A 26 -2.81 11.64 2.79
C VAL A 26 -3.25 11.73 1.34
N SER A 27 -4.57 11.75 1.13
CA SER A 27 -5.21 11.91 -0.18
C SER A 27 -6.67 12.29 0.05
N ASP A 28 -7.28 13.03 -0.87
CA ASP A 28 -8.67 13.51 -0.72
C ASP A 28 -9.72 12.39 -0.84
N SER A 29 -9.42 11.33 -1.59
CA SER A 29 -10.37 10.23 -1.86
C SER A 29 -9.71 8.87 -1.77
N PRO A 30 -9.27 8.44 -0.56
CA PRO A 30 -8.70 7.11 -0.38
C PRO A 30 -9.75 6.04 -0.68
N LYS A 31 -9.31 4.89 -1.21
CA LYS A 31 -10.21 3.79 -1.60
C LYS A 31 -9.85 2.52 -0.85
N VAL A 32 -10.85 1.88 -0.25
CA VAL A 32 -10.68 0.57 0.39
C VAL A 32 -10.96 -0.53 -0.63
N ILE A 33 -10.04 -1.48 -0.76
CA ILE A 33 -10.19 -2.67 -1.60
C ILE A 33 -9.71 -3.92 -0.85
N GLN A 34 -10.10 -5.09 -1.37
CA GLN A 34 -9.53 -6.37 -0.95
C GLN A 34 -8.54 -6.86 -2.01
N LEU A 35 -7.37 -7.31 -1.55
CA LEU A 35 -6.32 -7.86 -2.39
C LEU A 35 -5.94 -9.26 -1.92
N ASP A 36 -5.71 -10.17 -2.86
CA ASP A 36 -5.10 -11.47 -2.56
C ASP A 36 -3.64 -11.28 -2.11
N ASN A 37 -3.24 -11.92 -1.01
CA ASN A 37 -1.88 -11.87 -0.49
C ASN A 37 -0.86 -12.75 -1.25
N LYS A 38 -1.25 -13.41 -2.34
CA LYS A 38 -0.40 -14.26 -3.20
C LYS A 38 -0.22 -13.71 -4.61
N MET A 39 -0.14 -12.38 -4.77
CA MET A 39 0.04 -11.74 -6.07
C MET A 39 1.47 -11.24 -6.27
N SER A 40 1.91 -11.21 -7.54
CA SER A 40 3.14 -10.53 -7.94
C SER A 40 2.97 -9.01 -7.90
N LEU A 41 4.08 -8.27 -7.94
CA LEU A 41 4.08 -6.82 -8.02
C LEU A 41 3.37 -6.33 -9.28
N HIS A 42 3.55 -7.02 -10.41
CA HIS A 42 2.86 -6.70 -11.65
C HIS A 42 1.33 -6.84 -11.49
N ALA A 43 0.87 -7.97 -10.94
CA ALA A 43 -0.55 -8.20 -10.70
C ALA A 43 -1.14 -7.20 -9.68
N LEU A 44 -0.36 -6.83 -8.66
CA LEU A 44 -0.73 -5.80 -7.69
C LEU A 44 -0.94 -4.43 -8.36
N LYS A 45 0.02 -4.00 -9.19
CA LYS A 45 -0.06 -2.73 -9.95
C LYS A 45 -1.30 -2.72 -10.86
N GLN A 46 -1.56 -3.81 -11.58
CA GLN A 46 -2.75 -3.93 -12.44
C GLN A 46 -4.06 -3.88 -11.62
N ALA A 47 -4.14 -4.65 -10.53
CA ALA A 47 -5.32 -4.69 -9.68
C ALA A 47 -5.64 -3.31 -9.09
N ILE A 48 -4.62 -2.58 -8.63
CA ILE A 48 -4.76 -1.22 -8.11
C ILE A 48 -5.19 -0.26 -9.22
N GLY A 49 -4.52 -0.27 -10.38
CA GLY A 49 -4.84 0.60 -11.51
C GLY A 49 -6.29 0.45 -11.98
N ASN A 50 -6.78 -0.79 -12.07
CA ASN A 50 -8.17 -1.11 -12.41
C ASN A 50 -9.15 -0.59 -11.35
N LYS A 51 -8.78 -0.63 -10.06
CA LYS A 51 -9.66 -0.21 -8.97
C LYS A 51 -9.73 1.30 -8.80
N ILE A 52 -8.64 2.04 -9.01
CA ILE A 52 -8.64 3.52 -8.89
C ILE A 52 -9.03 4.23 -10.19
N CYS A 53 -9.39 3.48 -11.24
CA CYS A 53 -9.82 3.99 -12.55
C CYS A 53 -8.84 5.04 -13.07
N LEU A 54 -7.56 4.67 -13.19
CA LEU A 54 -6.55 5.59 -13.70
C LEU A 54 -6.98 6.17 -15.06
N PRO A 55 -6.78 7.49 -15.28
CA PRO A 55 -7.02 8.09 -16.59
C PRO A 55 -6.29 7.33 -17.70
N ASN A 56 -6.86 7.32 -18.91
CA ASN A 56 -6.23 6.72 -20.08
C ASN A 56 -4.78 7.21 -20.23
N GLY A 57 -3.87 6.28 -20.49
CA GLY A 57 -2.44 6.58 -20.61
C GLY A 57 -1.71 6.77 -19.29
N LYS A 58 -2.33 6.50 -18.12
CA LYS A 58 -1.62 6.40 -16.84
C LYS A 58 -1.53 4.96 -16.35
N VAL A 59 -0.39 4.64 -15.76
CA VAL A 59 -0.14 3.36 -15.09
C VAL A 59 0.34 3.61 -13.66
N VAL A 60 0.15 2.62 -12.79
CA VAL A 60 0.77 2.61 -11.47
C VAL A 60 2.29 2.53 -11.65
N ASN A 61 3.01 3.54 -11.15
CA ASN A 61 4.47 3.57 -11.19
C ASN A 61 5.05 2.86 -9.97
N ASP A 62 4.93 3.47 -8.80
CA ASP A 62 5.43 2.94 -7.54
C ASP A 62 4.30 2.73 -6.56
N ILE A 63 4.53 1.77 -5.67
CA ILE A 63 3.64 1.48 -4.54
C ILE A 63 4.49 1.60 -3.30
N TYR A 64 4.06 2.47 -2.39
CA TYR A 64 4.62 2.59 -1.07
C TYR A 64 3.68 1.92 -0.08
N PHE A 65 4.20 1.13 0.84
CA PHE A 65 3.43 0.57 1.95
C PHE A 65 3.88 1.17 3.28
N GLN A 66 2.91 1.34 4.18
CA GLN A 66 3.18 1.82 5.53
C GLN A 66 3.33 0.62 6.49
N LEU A 67 4.40 0.61 7.28
CA LEU A 67 4.67 -0.43 8.27
C LEU A 67 4.97 0.20 9.65
N PRO A 68 4.39 -0.32 10.76
CA PRO A 68 4.85 0.02 12.09
C PRO A 68 6.21 -0.64 12.36
N VAL A 69 7.20 0.16 12.77
CA VAL A 69 8.56 -0.30 13.07
C VAL A 69 8.77 -0.49 14.57
N SER A 70 8.12 0.33 15.40
CA SER A 70 8.17 0.21 16.85
C SER A 70 6.90 0.78 17.47
N PHE A 71 6.53 0.29 18.65
CA PHE A 71 5.45 0.86 19.45
C PHE A 71 6.02 1.50 20.72
N VAL A 72 5.62 2.73 21.02
CA VAL A 72 5.90 3.41 22.29
C VAL A 72 4.56 3.65 22.97
N GLY A 73 4.23 2.81 23.97
CA GLY A 73 2.88 2.75 24.52
C GLY A 73 1.86 2.41 23.44
N ASN A 74 0.79 3.22 23.32
CA ASN A 74 -0.27 3.03 22.31
C ASN A 74 0.07 3.63 20.93
N TYR A 75 1.24 4.24 20.77
CA TYR A 75 1.61 4.94 19.54
C TYR A 75 2.61 4.13 18.72
N GLY A 76 2.23 3.77 17.50
CA GLY A 76 3.15 3.19 16.52
C GLY A 76 4.00 4.27 15.84
N GLN A 77 5.29 3.99 15.66
CA GLN A 77 6.17 4.71 14.75
C GLN A 77 6.13 4.01 13.38
N TYR A 78 5.66 4.73 12.37
CA TYR A 78 5.44 4.18 11.04
C TYR A 78 6.50 4.63 10.05
N ARG A 79 6.90 3.76 9.14
CA ARG A 79 7.75 4.09 8.00
C ARG A 79 7.06 3.68 6.70
N ALA A 80 7.36 4.44 5.66
CA ALA A 80 6.94 4.13 4.30
C ALA A 80 8.10 3.45 3.56
N TYR A 81 7.81 2.37 2.87
CA TYR A 81 8.77 1.62 2.06
C TYR A 81 8.19 1.44 0.67
N ILE A 82 9.05 1.51 -0.36
CA ILE A 82 8.67 1.31 -1.76
C ILE A 82 8.82 -0.19 -2.11
N LEU A 83 7.89 -0.71 -2.92
CA LEU A 83 7.96 -2.06 -3.47
C LEU A 83 8.75 -2.05 -4.80
N HIS A 84 9.83 -2.80 -4.88
CA HIS A 84 10.66 -2.93 -6.10
C HIS A 84 10.41 -4.25 -6.83
N ASP A 85 10.10 -5.32 -6.12
CA ASP A 85 9.94 -6.66 -6.69
C ASP A 85 8.85 -7.50 -5.99
N ASP A 86 8.70 -8.75 -6.42
CA ASP A 86 7.74 -9.70 -5.86
C ASP A 86 8.08 -10.11 -4.41
N ALA A 87 9.36 -10.09 -4.03
CA ALA A 87 9.78 -10.40 -2.67
C ALA A 87 9.38 -9.30 -1.68
N ASP A 88 9.42 -8.04 -2.11
CA ASP A 88 8.90 -6.91 -1.33
C ASP A 88 7.38 -7.05 -1.10
N VAL A 89 6.61 -7.49 -2.12
CA VAL A 89 5.16 -7.73 -1.98
C VAL A 89 4.87 -8.82 -0.96
N MET A 90 5.60 -9.94 -1.04
CA MET A 90 5.49 -11.02 -0.06
C MET A 90 5.85 -10.54 1.35
N THR A 91 6.90 -9.73 1.47
CA THR A 91 7.36 -9.17 2.75
C THR A 91 6.31 -8.24 3.35
N MET A 92 5.74 -7.33 2.56
CA MET A 92 4.66 -6.43 2.97
C MET A 92 3.46 -7.19 3.54
N PHE A 93 2.96 -8.22 2.84
CA PHE A 93 1.83 -9.03 3.33
C PHE A 93 2.19 -9.90 4.55
N SER A 94 3.41 -10.44 4.59
CA SER A 94 3.90 -11.22 5.74
C SER A 94 3.97 -10.36 7.00
N MET A 95 4.60 -9.17 6.90
CA MET A 95 4.71 -8.24 8.02
C MET A 95 3.34 -7.74 8.48
N PHE A 96 2.44 -7.41 7.54
CA PHE A 96 1.07 -7.03 7.90
C PHE A 96 0.36 -8.10 8.74
N LYS A 97 0.50 -9.39 8.38
CA LYS A 97 -0.10 -10.51 9.13
C LYS A 97 0.51 -10.71 10.52
N GLN A 98 1.77 -10.35 10.72
CA GLN A 98 2.43 -10.44 12.03
C GLN A 98 1.96 -9.35 12.99
N VAL A 99 1.47 -8.23 12.45
CA VAL A 99 0.98 -7.10 13.24
C VAL A 99 -0.51 -7.26 13.51
N SER A 100 -0.84 -7.93 14.61
CA SER A 100 -2.21 -8.36 14.97
C SER A 100 -3.23 -7.23 15.18
N ASN A 101 -2.78 -5.99 15.39
CA ASN A 101 -3.65 -4.85 15.70
C ASN A 101 -4.01 -3.98 14.47
N LEU A 102 -3.52 -4.31 13.27
CA LEU A 102 -3.87 -3.56 12.06
C LEU A 102 -5.03 -4.22 11.29
N THR A 103 -6.10 -3.46 11.07
CA THR A 103 -7.27 -3.92 10.32
C THR A 103 -7.12 -3.78 8.81
N CYS A 104 -6.30 -2.83 8.36
CA CYS A 104 -6.04 -2.55 6.95
C CYS A 104 -4.58 -2.20 6.73
N LEU A 105 -4.02 -2.72 5.63
CA LEU A 105 -2.75 -2.27 5.09
C LEU A 105 -2.96 -0.93 4.38
N LYS A 106 -2.08 0.04 4.58
CA LYS A 106 -2.13 1.31 3.83
C LYS A 106 -1.08 1.32 2.74
N LEU A 107 -1.51 1.69 1.53
CA LEU A 107 -0.65 1.91 0.39
C LEU A 107 -0.76 3.35 -0.11
N TYR A 108 0.34 3.89 -0.62
CA TYR A 108 0.36 5.12 -1.39
C TYR A 108 0.87 4.84 -2.79
N ILE A 109 0.14 5.33 -3.80
CA ILE A 109 0.32 4.98 -5.20
C ILE A 109 0.80 6.21 -5.97
N THR A 110 1.96 6.09 -6.61
CA THR A 110 2.39 7.06 -7.62
C THR A 110 1.97 6.56 -9.00
N THR A 111 1.68 7.48 -9.90
CA THR A 111 1.26 7.16 -11.27
C THR A 111 2.20 7.86 -12.23
N THR A 112 2.50 7.20 -13.33
CA THR A 112 3.26 7.78 -14.44
C THR A 112 2.48 7.59 -15.74
N ASN A 113 2.86 8.31 -16.77
CA ASN A 113 2.31 8.07 -18.11
C ASN A 113 2.81 6.71 -18.61
N THR A 114 1.95 5.98 -19.31
CA THR A 114 2.35 4.76 -20.02
C THR A 114 3.52 5.10 -20.94
N PRO A 115 4.63 4.34 -20.92
CA PRO A 115 5.71 4.53 -21.87
C PRO A 115 5.15 4.40 -23.30
N THR A 116 5.40 5.42 -24.13
CA THR A 116 5.14 5.38 -25.59
C THR A 116 6.03 4.36 -26.29
#